data_AF-A0AA39XQU6-F1
#
_entry.id   AF-A0AA39XQU6-F1
#
_cell.length_a   1.000
_cell.length_b   1.000
_cell.length_c   1.000
_cell.angle_alpha   90.00
_cell.angle_beta   90.00
_cell.angle_gamma   90.00
#
_symmetry.space_group_name_H-M   'P 1'
#
loop_
_entity.id
_entity.type
_entity.pdbx_description
1 polymer ?
#
loop_
_entity_poly.entity_id
_entity_poly.type
_entity_poly.pdbx_seq_one_letter_code
_entity_poly.pdbx_strand_id
1 'polypeptide(L)'
;MATTRIVNEGVIGPDEKRFLVCSHVLALASPAFNEVKLPEDDAGGAEVLLDIVHTRFQRVPLTPEATSLYNLLVFADKYDMRRLLLPWADRWASHLADLDCDAIPTTSPQLTYALVATLELGNRVSIQRLLGCIASHSAIDDQGRLVDSNGELFKREGMPLVSSELFETVARLRMHYLREIFINLRIVVNRLKSSAFDNEPIESSLCPWSHWTVVS
;
A
#
# COMPACT_ATOMS: atom_id res chain seq x y z
N MET A 1 -34.45 -17.21 -23.21
CA MET A 1 -33.00 -17.22 -22.90
C MET A 1 -32.27 -16.63 -24.09
N ALA A 2 -31.90 -15.36 -24.04
CA ALA A 2 -31.16 -14.70 -25.11
C ALA A 2 -29.67 -14.72 -24.75
N THR A 3 -28.92 -15.59 -25.39
CA THR A 3 -27.46 -15.66 -25.31
C THR A 3 -26.89 -14.55 -26.17
N THR A 4 -26.62 -13.37 -25.60
CA THR A 4 -25.95 -12.30 -26.33
C THR A 4 -24.45 -12.55 -26.32
N ARG A 5 -23.96 -13.10 -27.42
CA ARG A 5 -22.53 -13.21 -27.74
C ARG A 5 -22.04 -11.80 -28.08
N ILE A 6 -21.30 -11.15 -27.18
CA ILE A 6 -20.67 -9.85 -27.44
C ILE A 6 -19.32 -10.12 -28.12
N VAL A 7 -19.28 -9.88 -29.43
CA VAL A 7 -18.04 -9.89 -30.22
C VAL A 7 -17.33 -8.56 -29.97
N ASN A 8 -16.04 -8.66 -29.65
CA ASN A 8 -15.16 -7.54 -29.37
C ASN A 8 -14.68 -6.96 -30.71
N GLU A 9 -15.49 -6.15 -31.41
CA GLU A 9 -15.05 -5.52 -32.65
C GLU A 9 -15.50 -4.07 -32.75
N GLY A 10 -14.51 -3.17 -32.78
CA GLY A 10 -14.68 -1.76 -33.09
C GLY A 10 -13.60 -0.89 -32.44
N VAL A 11 -12.35 -1.01 -32.91
CA VAL A 11 -11.31 -0.03 -32.56
C VAL A 11 -11.65 1.28 -33.29
N ILE A 12 -12.07 2.29 -32.54
CA ILE A 12 -12.22 3.67 -33.04
C ILE A 12 -11.35 4.54 -32.12
N GLY A 13 -10.15 4.91 -32.59
CA GLY A 13 -9.16 5.66 -31.81
C GLY A 13 -8.40 4.82 -30.76
N PRO A 14 -7.16 5.20 -30.38
CA PRO A 14 -6.35 4.40 -29.45
C PRO A 14 -6.91 4.30 -28.02
N ASP A 15 -7.80 5.22 -27.61
CA ASP A 15 -8.26 5.35 -26.22
C ASP A 15 -9.78 5.20 -26.00
N GLU A 16 -10.59 4.97 -27.05
CA GLU A 16 -12.05 4.76 -26.90
C GLU A 16 -12.36 3.26 -26.72
N LYS A 17 -12.90 2.88 -25.56
CA LYS A 17 -13.45 1.54 -25.33
C LYS A 17 -14.98 1.58 -25.30
N ARG A 18 -15.61 0.61 -25.98
CA ARG A 18 -17.06 0.42 -25.96
C ARG A 18 -17.43 -0.87 -25.27
N PHE A 19 -18.45 -0.80 -24.43
CA PHE A 19 -18.98 -1.96 -23.71
C PHE A 19 -20.45 -2.15 -24.08
N LEU A 20 -20.78 -3.35 -24.54
CA LEU A 20 -22.18 -3.73 -24.70
C LEU A 20 -22.68 -4.27 -23.35
N VAL A 21 -23.77 -3.70 -22.85
CA VAL A 21 -24.40 -4.09 -21.58
C VAL A 21 -25.84 -4.48 -21.85
N CYS A 22 -26.41 -5.39 -21.05
CA CYS A 22 -27.80 -5.79 -21.23
C CYS A 22 -28.74 -4.60 -21.04
N SER A 23 -29.51 -4.30 -22.09
CA SER A 23 -30.32 -3.08 -22.18
C SER A 23 -31.48 -3.01 -21.19
N HIS A 24 -31.85 -4.09 -20.49
CA HIS A 24 -33.05 -4.09 -19.66
C HIS A 24 -33.01 -3.04 -18.53
N VAL A 25 -31.83 -2.77 -17.95
CA VAL A 25 -31.66 -1.76 -16.88
C VAL A 25 -31.48 -0.34 -17.46
N LEU A 26 -30.80 -0.21 -18.61
CA LEU A 26 -30.58 1.08 -19.28
C LEU A 26 -31.85 1.60 -20.00
N ALA A 27 -32.65 0.70 -20.58
CA ALA A 27 -33.89 1.03 -21.26
C ALA A 27 -35.00 1.50 -20.28
N LEU A 28 -34.91 1.11 -19.00
CA LEU A 28 -35.79 1.62 -17.95
C LEU A 28 -35.48 3.09 -17.59
N ALA A 29 -34.25 3.55 -17.77
CA ALA A 29 -33.88 4.95 -17.55
C ALA A 29 -34.38 5.85 -18.69
N SER A 30 -34.40 5.36 -19.94
CA SER A 30 -35.08 6.00 -21.06
C SER A 30 -35.12 5.08 -22.30
N PRO A 31 -36.26 4.98 -23.02
CA PRO A 31 -36.34 4.23 -24.28
C PRO A 31 -35.54 4.83 -25.44
N ALA A 32 -34.90 6.00 -25.24
CA ALA A 32 -34.03 6.65 -26.24
C ALA A 32 -32.52 6.53 -25.93
N PHE A 33 -32.14 5.89 -24.82
CA PHE A 33 -30.73 5.77 -24.42
C PHE A 33 -30.05 4.60 -25.15
N ASN A 34 -29.47 4.87 -26.33
CA ASN A 34 -28.70 3.89 -27.10
C ASN A 34 -27.21 3.83 -26.71
N GLU A 35 -26.68 4.89 -26.12
CA GLU A 35 -25.26 5.01 -25.77
C GLU A 35 -25.11 5.93 -24.55
N VAL A 36 -24.27 5.52 -23.58
CA VAL A 36 -23.86 6.35 -22.44
C VAL A 36 -22.39 6.66 -22.62
N LYS A 37 -22.04 7.95 -22.73
CA LYS A 37 -20.64 8.39 -22.79
C LYS A 37 -20.13 8.66 -21.39
N LEU A 38 -19.00 8.03 -21.06
CA LEU A 38 -18.35 8.12 -19.75
C LEU A 38 -16.90 8.64 -19.93
N PRO A 39 -16.72 9.90 -20.36
CA PRO A 39 -15.41 10.42 -20.76
C PRO A 39 -14.41 10.60 -19.61
N GLU A 40 -14.90 10.65 -18.37
CA GLU A 40 -14.08 10.83 -17.18
C GLU A 40 -13.75 9.50 -16.47
N ASP A 41 -14.21 8.37 -17.01
CA ASP A 41 -14.08 7.08 -16.36
C ASP A 41 -12.90 6.27 -16.89
N ASP A 42 -12.24 5.54 -15.99
CA ASP A 42 -11.17 4.62 -16.33
C ASP A 42 -11.73 3.39 -17.04
N ALA A 43 -11.42 3.27 -18.34
CA ALA A 43 -11.92 2.19 -19.17
C ALA A 43 -11.41 0.81 -18.75
N GLY A 44 -10.26 0.73 -18.05
CA GLY A 44 -9.72 -0.52 -17.50
C GLY A 44 -10.52 -1.03 -16.31
N GLY A 45 -10.81 -0.15 -15.35
CA GLY A 45 -11.66 -0.43 -14.19
C GLY A 45 -13.07 -0.82 -14.60
N ALA A 46 -13.64 -0.11 -15.57
CA ALA A 46 -14.95 -0.45 -16.13
C ALA A 46 -14.96 -1.86 -16.73
N GLU A 47 -13.93 -2.23 -17.50
CA GLU A 47 -13.81 -3.56 -18.11
C GLU A 47 -13.79 -4.68 -17.07
N VAL A 48 -12.94 -4.55 -16.04
CA VAL A 48 -12.84 -5.56 -14.97
C VAL A 48 -14.15 -5.68 -14.21
N LEU A 49 -14.79 -4.56 -13.85
CA LEU A 49 -16.05 -4.59 -13.13
C LEU A 49 -17.17 -5.22 -13.95
N LEU A 50 -17.23 -4.93 -15.25
CA LEU A 50 -18.19 -5.57 -16.16
C LEU A 50 -17.90 -7.06 -16.33
N ASP A 51 -16.64 -7.48 -16.35
CA ASP A 51 -16.28 -8.90 -16.33
C ASP A 51 -16.77 -9.60 -15.06
N ILE A 52 -16.69 -8.94 -13.90
CA ILE A 52 -17.25 -9.45 -12.63
C ILE A 52 -18.77 -9.56 -12.70
N VAL A 53 -19.47 -8.48 -13.10
CA VAL A 53 -20.94 -8.44 -13.18
C VAL A 53 -21.48 -9.49 -14.15
N HIS A 54 -20.79 -9.73 -15.26
CA HIS A 54 -21.16 -10.73 -16.25
C HIS A 54 -20.60 -12.13 -15.95
N THR A 55 -20.07 -12.38 -14.74
CA THR A 55 -19.53 -13.68 -14.31
C THR A 55 -18.39 -14.23 -15.18
N ARG A 56 -17.68 -13.36 -15.90
CA ARG A 56 -16.52 -13.69 -16.74
C ARG A 56 -15.23 -13.69 -15.89
N PHE A 57 -15.25 -14.41 -14.78
CA PHE A 57 -14.18 -14.37 -13.76
C PHE A 57 -12.81 -14.79 -14.30
N GLN A 58 -12.76 -15.53 -15.42
CA GLN A 58 -11.51 -15.92 -16.08
C GLN A 58 -10.75 -14.73 -16.68
N ARG A 59 -11.43 -13.59 -16.89
CA ARG A 59 -10.83 -12.34 -17.39
C ARG A 59 -10.42 -11.38 -16.27
N VAL A 60 -10.82 -11.66 -15.03
CA VAL A 60 -10.48 -10.82 -13.87
C VAL A 60 -9.01 -11.05 -13.52
N PRO A 61 -8.18 -9.98 -13.43
CA PRO A 61 -6.76 -10.11 -13.18
C PRO A 61 -6.49 -10.78 -11.84
N LEU A 62 -5.59 -11.77 -11.81
CA LEU A 62 -5.19 -12.43 -10.57
C LEU A 62 -4.22 -11.57 -9.75
N THR A 63 -3.37 -10.82 -10.44
CA THR A 63 -2.28 -9.98 -9.91
C THR A 63 -2.31 -8.63 -10.62
N PRO A 64 -3.27 -7.75 -10.27
CA PRO A 64 -3.38 -6.43 -10.90
C PRO A 64 -2.24 -5.52 -10.44
N GLU A 65 -1.76 -4.66 -11.35
CA GLU A 65 -0.86 -3.57 -10.98
C GLU A 65 -1.54 -2.60 -9.99
N ALA A 66 -0.74 -1.97 -9.13
CA ALA A 66 -1.24 -1.05 -8.09
C ALA A 66 -2.13 0.06 -8.66
N THR A 67 -1.70 0.70 -9.75
CA THR A 67 -2.46 1.77 -10.42
C THR A 67 -3.77 1.26 -11.00
N SER A 68 -3.76 0.10 -11.68
CA SER A 68 -4.98 -0.48 -12.26
C SER A 68 -5.99 -0.88 -11.19
N LEU A 69 -5.53 -1.47 -10.08
CA LEU A 69 -6.41 -1.83 -8.97
C LEU A 69 -6.97 -0.59 -8.27
N TYR A 70 -6.14 0.44 -8.09
CA TYR A 70 -6.57 1.72 -7.55
C TYR A 70 -7.66 2.35 -8.43
N ASN A 71 -7.47 2.41 -9.76
CA ASN A 71 -8.47 2.95 -10.69
C ASN A 71 -9.77 2.12 -10.67
N LEU A 72 -9.67 0.80 -10.59
CA LEU A 72 -10.83 -0.08 -10.40
C LEU A 72 -11.59 0.26 -9.10
N LEU A 73 -10.89 0.52 -8.00
CA LEU A 73 -11.51 0.90 -6.73
C LEU A 73 -12.18 2.28 -6.81
N VAL A 74 -11.55 3.26 -7.45
CA VAL A 74 -12.16 4.58 -7.71
C VAL A 74 -13.46 4.41 -8.51
N PHE A 75 -13.41 3.63 -9.58
CA PHE A 75 -14.58 3.36 -10.42
C PHE A 75 -15.66 2.61 -9.63
N ALA A 76 -15.29 1.56 -8.89
CA ALA A 76 -16.23 0.79 -8.08
C ALA A 76 -16.85 1.62 -6.94
N ASP A 77 -16.13 2.58 -6.37
CA ASP A 77 -16.66 3.50 -5.37
C ASP A 77 -17.67 4.48 -5.99
N LYS A 78 -17.34 5.08 -7.14
CA LYS A 78 -18.23 5.99 -7.89
C LYS A 78 -19.60 5.38 -8.19
N TYR A 79 -19.65 4.07 -8.44
CA TYR A 79 -20.88 3.35 -8.79
C TYR A 79 -21.45 2.46 -7.67
N ASP A 80 -20.96 2.59 -6.43
CA ASP A 80 -21.37 1.78 -5.26
C ASP A 80 -21.29 0.25 -5.49
N MET A 81 -20.23 -0.18 -6.18
CA MET A 81 -19.98 -1.58 -6.55
C MET A 81 -18.78 -2.20 -5.82
N ARG A 82 -18.20 -1.53 -4.82
CA ARG A 82 -17.03 -2.04 -4.06
C ARG A 82 -17.24 -3.46 -3.50
N ARG A 83 -18.46 -3.78 -3.08
CA ARG A 83 -18.81 -5.12 -2.54
C ARG A 83 -18.54 -6.26 -3.53
N LEU A 84 -18.58 -5.97 -4.83
CA LEU A 84 -18.30 -6.97 -5.87
C LEU A 84 -16.83 -7.40 -5.87
N LEU A 85 -15.91 -6.60 -5.32
CA LEU A 85 -14.47 -6.87 -5.34
C LEU A 85 -14.01 -7.77 -4.18
N LEU A 86 -14.85 -7.97 -3.16
CA LEU A 86 -14.51 -8.75 -1.96
C LEU A 86 -13.94 -10.16 -2.24
N PRO A 87 -14.41 -10.93 -3.24
CA PRO A 87 -13.85 -12.26 -3.52
C PRO A 87 -12.36 -12.26 -3.87
N TRP A 88 -11.82 -11.13 -4.33
CA TRP A 88 -10.41 -10.98 -4.70
C TRP A 88 -9.60 -10.14 -3.72
N ALA A 89 -10.25 -9.52 -2.73
CA ALA A 89 -9.65 -8.53 -1.84
C ALA A 89 -8.37 -9.03 -1.18
N ASP A 90 -8.41 -10.20 -0.54
CA ASP A 90 -7.25 -10.75 0.16
C ASP A 90 -6.09 -11.07 -0.79
N ARG A 91 -6.40 -11.62 -1.97
CA ARG A 91 -5.36 -11.97 -2.96
C ARG A 91 -4.69 -10.72 -3.50
N TRP A 92 -5.48 -9.76 -3.94
CA TRP A 92 -4.95 -8.52 -4.52
C TRP A 92 -4.18 -7.71 -3.49
N ALA A 93 -4.70 -7.59 -2.28
CA ALA A 93 -4.01 -6.91 -1.19
C ALA A 93 -2.70 -7.61 -0.81
N SER A 94 -2.66 -8.95 -0.78
CA SER A 94 -1.43 -9.70 -0.53
C SER A 94 -0.40 -9.45 -1.63
N HIS A 95 -0.83 -9.53 -2.89
CA HIS A 95 0.04 -9.26 -4.04
C HIS A 95 0.67 -7.87 -4.01
N LEU A 96 -0.12 -6.84 -3.67
CA LEU A 96 0.39 -5.48 -3.54
C LEU A 96 1.33 -5.28 -2.36
N ALA A 97 1.18 -6.05 -1.28
CA ALA A 97 2.08 -5.99 -0.14
C ALA A 97 3.42 -6.71 -0.35
N ASP A 98 3.53 -7.53 -1.40
CA ASP A 98 4.78 -8.18 -1.81
C ASP A 98 5.62 -7.29 -2.75
N LEU A 99 5.20 -6.04 -2.99
CA LEU A 99 6.00 -5.07 -3.72
C LEU A 99 7.34 -4.83 -3.01
N ASP A 100 8.42 -4.85 -3.79
CA ASP A 100 9.76 -4.60 -3.29
C ASP A 100 9.96 -3.10 -2.99
N CYS A 101 9.87 -2.78 -1.71
CA CYS A 101 10.02 -1.43 -1.19
C CYS A 101 11.43 -0.87 -1.29
N ASP A 102 12.43 -1.72 -1.46
CA ASP A 102 13.82 -1.28 -1.62
C ASP A 102 14.08 -0.93 -3.11
N ALA A 103 13.36 -1.60 -4.02
CA ALA A 103 13.47 -1.36 -5.46
C ALA A 103 12.60 -0.19 -5.96
N ILE A 104 11.51 0.13 -5.26
CA ILE A 104 10.57 1.19 -5.66
C ILE A 104 10.85 2.45 -4.84
N PRO A 105 11.12 3.62 -5.47
CA PRO A 105 11.26 4.87 -4.75
C PRO A 105 10.03 5.14 -3.88
N THR A 106 10.23 5.50 -2.60
CA THR A 106 9.12 5.62 -1.63
C THR A 106 8.05 6.62 -2.06
N THR A 107 8.44 7.69 -2.77
CA THR A 107 7.57 8.73 -3.35
C THR A 107 6.89 8.33 -4.65
N SER A 108 7.19 7.15 -5.18
CA SER A 108 6.52 6.61 -6.36
C SER A 108 5.01 6.54 -6.11
N PRO A 109 4.17 7.09 -7.01
CA PRO A 109 2.72 6.98 -6.92
C PRO A 109 2.24 5.55 -6.72
N GLN A 110 3.01 4.56 -7.18
CA GLN A 110 2.72 3.13 -7.14
C GLN A 110 2.63 2.60 -5.71
N LEU A 111 3.49 3.07 -4.80
CA LEU A 111 3.39 2.72 -3.38
C LEU A 111 2.17 3.38 -2.73
N THR A 112 1.84 4.62 -3.12
CA THR A 112 0.61 5.28 -2.66
C THR A 112 -0.63 4.54 -3.16
N TYR A 113 -0.69 4.20 -4.45
CA TYR A 113 -1.77 3.40 -5.03
C TYR A 113 -1.89 2.05 -4.33
N ALA A 114 -0.78 1.36 -4.08
CA ALA A 114 -0.77 0.08 -3.39
C ALA A 114 -1.30 0.20 -1.95
N LEU A 115 -0.82 1.20 -1.20
CA LEU A 115 -1.28 1.45 0.17
C LEU A 115 -2.78 1.72 0.22
N VAL A 116 -3.26 2.65 -0.60
CA VAL A 116 -4.68 3.05 -0.62
C VAL A 116 -5.57 1.91 -1.09
N ALA A 117 -5.18 1.22 -2.16
CA ALA A 117 -5.93 0.07 -2.64
C ALA A 117 -6.05 -1.02 -1.55
N THR A 118 -4.95 -1.28 -0.83
CA THR A 118 -4.95 -2.26 0.27
C THR A 118 -5.79 -1.80 1.47
N LEU A 119 -5.78 -0.50 1.79
CA LEU A 119 -6.65 0.10 2.81
C LEU A 119 -8.13 -0.10 2.48
N GLU A 120 -8.52 0.20 1.24
CA GLU A 120 -9.90 0.02 0.75
C GLU A 120 -10.34 -1.44 0.75
N LEU A 121 -9.42 -2.38 0.47
CA LEU A 121 -9.69 -3.82 0.52
C LEU A 121 -9.71 -4.39 1.95
N GLY A 122 -9.20 -3.66 2.95
CA GLY A 122 -9.32 -4.01 4.36
C GLY A 122 -8.38 -5.13 4.86
N ASN A 123 -7.39 -5.56 4.08
CA ASN A 123 -6.46 -6.60 4.51
C ASN A 123 -5.40 -6.04 5.47
N ARG A 124 -5.57 -6.30 6.77
CA ARG A 124 -4.74 -5.72 7.84
C ARG A 124 -3.26 -6.10 7.74
N VAL A 125 -2.94 -7.32 7.33
CA VAL A 125 -1.55 -7.80 7.25
C VAL A 125 -0.82 -7.05 6.14
N SER A 126 -1.45 -6.95 4.97
CA SER A 126 -0.91 -6.18 3.84
C SER A 126 -0.79 -4.69 4.15
N ILE A 127 -1.79 -4.10 4.83
CA ILE A 127 -1.73 -2.70 5.27
C ILE A 127 -0.52 -2.48 6.18
N GLN A 128 -0.32 -3.34 7.17
CA GLN A 128 0.81 -3.22 8.10
C GLN A 128 2.16 -3.33 7.39
N ARG A 129 2.28 -4.25 6.41
CA ARG A 129 3.51 -4.38 5.60
C ARG A 129 3.83 -3.12 4.81
N LEU A 130 2.87 -2.61 4.04
CA LEU A 130 3.06 -1.41 3.23
C LEU A 130 3.33 -0.17 4.10
N LEU A 131 2.60 -0.01 5.20
CA LEU A 131 2.85 1.08 6.16
C LEU A 131 4.23 0.98 6.79
N GLY A 132 4.66 -0.21 7.20
CA GLY A 132 5.99 -0.44 7.77
C GLY A 132 7.10 -0.12 6.77
N CYS A 133 6.91 -0.53 5.52
CA CYS A 133 7.80 -0.19 4.42
C CYS A 133 7.92 1.33 4.20
N ILE A 134 6.79 2.03 4.06
CA ILE A 134 6.78 3.50 3.87
C ILE A 134 7.41 4.20 5.07
N ALA A 135 7.07 3.80 6.29
CA ALA A 135 7.62 4.42 7.51
C ALA A 135 9.13 4.23 7.64
N SER A 136 9.67 3.10 7.16
CA SER A 136 11.11 2.80 7.23
C SER A 136 11.93 3.58 6.19
N HIS A 137 11.34 3.85 5.02
CA HIS A 137 12.00 4.52 3.89
C HIS A 137 11.58 5.98 3.68
N SER A 138 10.99 6.59 4.71
CA SER A 138 10.62 8.00 4.73
C SER A 138 11.32 8.74 5.87
N ALA A 139 11.36 10.06 5.76
CA ALA A 139 11.76 11.00 6.78
C ALA A 139 10.65 12.03 7.03
N ILE A 140 10.87 12.88 8.03
CA ILE A 140 9.99 14.02 8.33
C ILE A 140 10.82 15.27 8.10
N ASP A 141 10.33 16.17 7.26
CA ASP A 141 11.00 17.44 6.99
C ASP A 141 10.80 18.45 8.13
N ASP A 142 11.44 19.62 8.03
CA ASP A 142 11.34 20.70 9.02
C ASP A 142 9.91 21.25 9.19
N GLN A 143 9.02 20.96 8.25
CA GLN A 143 7.60 21.36 8.29
C GLN A 143 6.70 20.25 8.87
N GLY A 144 7.27 19.13 9.30
CA GLY A 144 6.52 18.01 9.85
C GLY A 144 5.85 17.13 8.80
N ARG A 145 6.22 17.26 7.52
CA ARG A 145 5.64 16.51 6.40
C ARG A 145 6.45 15.25 6.11
N LEU A 146 5.76 14.22 5.63
CA LEU A 146 6.40 12.98 5.21
C LEU A 146 7.11 13.20 3.87
N VAL A 147 8.40 12.88 3.83
CA VAL A 147 9.25 12.94 2.64
C VAL A 147 10.00 11.62 2.46
N ASP A 148 10.50 11.32 1.26
CA ASP A 148 11.40 10.17 1.05
C ASP A 148 12.84 10.47 1.51
N SER A 149 13.76 9.53 1.24
CA SER A 149 15.19 9.67 1.50
C SER A 149 15.85 10.83 0.76
N ASN A 150 15.24 11.32 -0.33
CA ASN A 150 15.74 12.43 -1.13
C ASN A 150 15.11 13.78 -0.74
N GLY A 151 14.16 13.78 0.21
CA GLY A 151 13.42 14.97 0.63
C GLY A 151 12.21 15.30 -0.26
N GLU A 152 11.81 14.41 -1.17
CA GLU A 152 10.62 14.62 -2.00
C GLU A 152 9.33 14.29 -1.24
N LEU A 153 8.27 15.06 -1.48
CA LEU A 153 6.96 14.88 -0.86
C LEU A 153 6.16 13.76 -1.53
N PHE A 154 5.41 13.01 -0.73
CA PHE A 154 4.46 12.04 -1.23
C PHE A 154 3.33 12.72 -2.02
N LYS A 155 3.11 12.27 -3.25
CA LYS A 155 2.11 12.85 -4.15
C LYS A 155 0.72 12.32 -3.79
N ARG A 156 -0.22 13.25 -3.64
CA ARG A 156 -1.66 12.98 -3.46
C ARG A 156 -2.53 13.50 -4.61
N GLU A 157 -1.99 14.38 -5.44
CA GLU A 157 -2.76 15.06 -6.48
C GLU A 157 -3.32 14.05 -7.48
N GLY A 158 -4.61 14.17 -7.80
CA GLY A 158 -5.31 13.24 -8.70
C GLY A 158 -5.72 11.90 -8.06
N MET A 159 -5.59 11.74 -6.74
CA MET A 159 -5.97 10.50 -6.05
C MET A 159 -7.21 10.68 -5.14
N PRO A 160 -8.44 10.49 -5.65
CA PRO A 160 -9.67 10.79 -4.90
C PRO A 160 -9.90 9.91 -3.65
N LEU A 161 -9.33 8.71 -3.58
CA LEU A 161 -9.46 7.82 -2.42
C LEU A 161 -8.39 8.07 -1.35
N VAL A 162 -7.38 8.91 -1.62
CA VAL A 162 -6.38 9.28 -0.62
C VAL A 162 -7.00 10.27 0.37
N SER A 163 -7.10 9.88 1.64
CA SER A 163 -7.56 10.80 2.67
C SER A 163 -6.57 11.96 2.86
N SER A 164 -7.09 13.14 3.19
CA SER A 164 -6.28 14.34 3.39
C SER A 164 -5.31 14.25 4.57
N GLU A 165 -5.45 13.25 5.43
CA GLU A 165 -4.63 13.04 6.63
C GLU A 165 -3.76 11.78 6.55
N LEU A 166 -3.74 11.08 5.41
CA LEU A 166 -3.07 9.78 5.30
C LEU A 166 -1.59 9.90 5.66
N PHE A 167 -0.87 10.80 5.01
CA PHE A 167 0.57 10.96 5.20
C PHE A 167 0.90 11.66 6.52
N GLU A 168 0.05 12.56 6.99
CA GLU A 168 0.14 13.18 8.31
C GLU A 168 0.01 12.12 9.42
N THR A 169 -0.88 11.15 9.24
CA THR A 169 -1.06 10.03 10.17
C THR A 169 0.17 9.12 10.15
N VAL A 170 0.71 8.80 8.98
CA VAL A 170 1.95 8.02 8.85
C VAL A 170 3.13 8.74 9.52
N ALA A 171 3.32 10.04 9.25
CA ALA A 171 4.36 10.84 9.88
C ALA A 171 4.23 10.86 11.41
N ARG A 172 3.01 11.06 11.92
CA ARG A 172 2.71 11.07 13.36
C ARG A 172 3.02 9.72 14.01
N LEU A 173 2.57 8.62 13.41
CA LEU A 173 2.81 7.27 13.92
C LEU A 173 4.30 6.92 13.88
N ARG A 174 4.99 7.25 12.78
CA ARG A 174 6.44 7.06 12.65
C ARG A 174 7.20 7.77 13.76
N MET A 175 6.93 9.05 13.98
CA MET A 175 7.57 9.84 15.04
C MET A 175 7.25 9.27 16.43
N HIS A 176 6.01 8.85 16.67
CA HIS A 176 5.61 8.21 17.92
C HIS A 176 6.43 6.94 18.19
N TYR A 177 6.46 5.99 17.24
CA TYR A 177 7.22 4.75 17.42
C TYR A 177 8.73 4.96 17.51
N LEU A 178 9.31 5.89 16.75
CA LEU A 178 10.72 6.23 16.90
C LEU A 178 11.04 6.74 18.30
N ARG A 179 10.21 7.63 18.86
CA ARG A 179 10.38 8.11 20.24
C ARG A 179 10.31 6.97 21.26
N GLU A 180 9.32 6.09 21.13
CA GLU A 180 9.19 4.92 22.00
C GLU A 180 10.43 4.01 21.92
N ILE A 181 10.95 3.75 20.71
CA ILE A 181 12.18 2.98 20.51
C ILE A 181 13.35 3.66 21.22
N PHE A 182 13.55 4.97 21.03
CA PHE A 182 14.65 5.70 21.67
C PHE A 182 14.54 5.74 23.20
N ILE A 183 13.33 5.88 23.75
CA ILE A 183 13.09 5.81 25.20
C ILE A 183 13.52 4.43 25.73
N ASN A 184 13.06 3.37 25.08
CA ASN A 184 13.38 2.00 25.49
C ASN A 184 14.88 1.69 25.35
N LEU A 185 15.53 2.13 24.27
CA LEU A 185 16.98 1.99 24.10
C LEU A 185 17.75 2.74 25.18
N ARG A 186 17.34 3.96 25.54
CA ARG A 186 17.97 4.72 26.63
C ARG A 186 17.88 3.99 27.97
N ILE A 187 16.73 3.35 28.25
CA ILE A 187 16.56 2.53 29.46
C ILE A 187 17.55 1.37 29.46
N VAL A 188 17.67 0.63 28.35
CA VAL A 188 18.60 -0.49 28.22
C VAL A 188 20.06 -0.05 28.36
N VAL A 189 20.45 1.02 27.67
CA VAL A 189 21.82 1.58 27.74
C VAL A 189 22.17 2.01 29.16
N ASN A 190 21.24 2.67 29.87
CA ASN A 190 21.47 3.08 31.25
C ASN A 190 21.64 1.89 32.18
N ARG A 191 20.83 0.84 32.03
CA ARG A 191 20.97 -0.40 32.80
C ARG A 191 22.34 -1.06 32.56
N LEU A 192 22.76 -1.17 31.31
CA LEU A 192 24.06 -1.74 30.95
C LEU A 192 25.22 -0.94 31.55
N LYS A 193 25.13 0.39 31.53
CA LYS A 193 26.12 1.25 32.21
C LYS A 193 26.14 1.00 33.71
N SER A 194 24.99 1.02 34.38
CA SER A 194 24.92 0.76 35.83
C SER A 194 25.49 -0.61 36.20
N SER A 195 25.16 -1.67 35.45
CA SER A 195 25.71 -3.01 35.70
C SER A 195 27.21 -3.14 35.42
N ALA A 196 27.78 -2.30 34.54
CA ALA A 196 29.20 -2.31 34.23
C ALA A 196 30.04 -1.56 35.29
N PHE A 197 29.43 -0.65 36.06
CA PHE A 197 30.07 0.07 37.16
C PHE A 197 29.97 -0.66 38.52
N ASP A 198 29.15 -1.73 38.62
CA ASP A 198 29.07 -2.57 39.83
C ASP A 198 30.16 -3.67 39.90
N ASN A 199 31.08 -3.72 38.92
CA ASN A 199 32.28 -4.57 38.97
C ASN A 199 33.49 -3.76 39.47
N GLU A 200 33.53 -3.47 40.78
CA GLU A 200 34.79 -3.13 41.45
C GLU A 200 35.73 -4.36 41.51
N PRO A 201 37.06 -4.15 41.53
CA PRO A 201 38.03 -5.20 41.27
C PRO A 201 37.97 -6.27 42.36
N ILE A 202 37.90 -7.55 41.95
CA ILE A 202 38.19 -8.67 42.83
C ILE A 202 39.53 -8.37 43.49
N GLU A 203 39.49 -8.14 44.80
CA GLU A 203 40.67 -7.88 45.61
C GLU A 203 41.77 -8.89 45.28
N SER A 204 42.94 -8.33 45.04
CA SER A 204 44.24 -8.97 44.98
C SER A 204 44.51 -9.82 46.24
N SER A 205 43.91 -11.01 46.33
CA SER A 205 44.36 -12.04 47.24
C SER A 205 43.93 -13.41 46.73
N LEU A 206 44.66 -13.93 45.72
CA LEU A 206 44.89 -15.37 45.43
C LEU A 206 45.42 -15.52 43.99
N CYS A 207 46.67 -15.09 43.75
CA CYS A 207 47.43 -15.52 42.56
C CYS A 207 48.55 -16.48 43.00
N PRO A 208 48.43 -17.80 42.76
CA PRO A 208 49.45 -18.79 43.15
C PRO A 208 50.73 -18.82 42.29
N TRP A 209 50.92 -17.89 41.35
CA TRP A 209 51.92 -18.02 40.28
C TRP A 209 53.12 -17.06 40.40
N SER A 210 53.48 -16.61 41.59
CA SER A 210 54.62 -15.70 41.80
C SER A 210 56.00 -16.39 41.86
N HIS A 211 56.27 -17.35 40.96
CA HIS A 211 57.62 -17.92 40.82
C HIS A 211 58.00 -18.16 39.36
N TRP A 212 58.51 -17.13 38.71
CA TRP A 212 59.52 -17.28 37.67
C TRP A 212 60.60 -16.23 37.90
N THR A 213 61.72 -16.68 38.48
CA THR A 213 62.99 -15.96 38.48
C THR A 213 63.55 -15.91 37.06
N VAL A 214 63.80 -14.70 36.57
CA VAL A 214 64.61 -14.46 35.37
C VAL A 214 66.05 -14.82 35.74
N VAL A 215 66.59 -15.86 35.08
CA VAL A 215 68.03 -16.14 35.08
C VAL A 215 68.60 -15.47 33.82
N SER A 216 69.53 -14.55 34.04
CA SER A 216 70.38 -13.86 33.07
C SER A 216 71.39 -14.77 32.41
#